data_AF-A0A9C8K916-F1
#
_entry.id   AF-A0A9C8K916-F1
#
_cell.length_a   1.000
_cell.length_b   1.000
_cell.length_c   1.000
_cell.angle_alpha   90.00
_cell.angle_beta   90.00
_cell.angle_gamma   90.00
#
_symmetry.space_group_name_H-M   'P 1'
#
loop_
_entity.id
_entity.type
_entity.pdbx_description
1 polymer ?
#
loop_
_entity_poly.entity_id
_entity_poly.type
_entity_poly.pdbx_seq_one_letter_code
_entity_poly.pdbx_strand_id
1 'polypeptide(L)'
;MITVHRIVEKLAIGWPWDSPFIWTPFCQNLANLERPENSKVFQGRGWCPAKRHIHICDQAIEYGASHILIIGADQLHPIDMIPRLISRIEDDGCDVISALVPTRGHIPKQGHKPFQHLAWRLKGDGTQDADTINKEDGDLQQIDMIGSGVILFPIDAMLAIEKPWWREVFSLESMSRIACMDTRFCWDLKVLGGVDIWVDTTIDVRHLSTFPIDDTYAERFKDFAENPTEGKVVIDMQDVSKFGVYQKKEAV
;
A
#
# COMPACT_ATOMS: atom_id res chain seq x y z
N MET A 1 24.44 -5.50 -2.39
CA MET A 1 23.37 -5.61 -3.39
C MET A 1 22.62 -6.87 -3.04
N ILE A 2 21.34 -6.77 -2.68
CA ILE A 2 20.53 -7.92 -2.27
C ILE A 2 20.03 -8.60 -3.54
N THR A 3 20.16 -9.93 -3.62
CA THR A 3 19.54 -10.70 -4.70
C THR A 3 18.06 -10.79 -4.39
N VAL A 4 17.22 -10.08 -5.14
CA VAL A 4 15.77 -10.15 -4.99
C VAL A 4 15.29 -11.49 -5.54
N HIS A 5 14.59 -12.27 -4.72
CA HIS A 5 13.91 -13.47 -5.19
C HIS A 5 12.74 -13.08 -6.11
N ARG A 6 12.87 -13.41 -7.40
CA ARG A 6 11.86 -13.12 -8.44
C ARG A 6 10.93 -14.29 -8.75
N ILE A 7 10.89 -15.29 -7.86
CA ILE A 7 10.03 -16.47 -7.99
C ILE A 7 9.20 -16.57 -6.72
N VAL A 8 7.89 -16.71 -6.87
CA VAL A 8 6.94 -16.78 -5.75
C VAL A 8 6.77 -18.25 -5.33
N GLU A 9 7.76 -18.77 -4.60
CA GLU A 9 7.80 -20.18 -4.17
C GLU A 9 6.84 -20.51 -3.01
N LYS A 10 6.55 -19.54 -2.15
CA LYS A 10 5.60 -19.64 -1.03
C LYS A 10 5.04 -18.26 -0.74
N LEU A 11 3.71 -18.17 -0.69
CA LEU A 11 3.01 -16.90 -0.55
C LEU A 11 2.30 -16.81 0.81
N ALA A 12 2.64 -15.81 1.60
CA ALA A 12 1.83 -15.40 2.74
C ALA A 12 0.84 -14.32 2.30
N ILE A 13 -0.46 -14.52 2.51
CA ILE A 13 -1.52 -13.56 2.21
C ILE A 13 -2.06 -13.05 3.53
N GLY A 14 -1.98 -11.76 3.80
CA GLY A 14 -2.44 -11.19 5.06
C GLY A 14 -3.37 -10.00 4.90
N TRP A 15 -4.26 -9.80 5.88
CA TRP A 15 -5.04 -8.57 5.98
C TRP A 15 -4.93 -7.96 7.40
N PRO A 16 -4.69 -6.65 7.52
CA PRO A 16 -4.38 -6.00 8.79
C PRO A 16 -5.65 -5.62 9.59
N TRP A 17 -6.54 -6.57 9.84
CA TRP A 17 -7.80 -6.36 10.57
C TRP A 17 -8.06 -7.44 11.61
N ASP A 18 -8.12 -7.02 12.88
CA ASP A 18 -8.31 -7.91 14.04
C ASP A 18 -9.73 -7.85 14.61
N SER A 19 -10.60 -6.96 14.10
CA SER A 19 -11.97 -6.87 14.59
C SER A 19 -12.80 -8.04 14.05
N PRO A 20 -13.68 -8.65 14.87
CA PRO A 20 -14.63 -9.67 14.42
C PRO A 20 -15.70 -9.09 13.47
N PHE A 21 -15.87 -7.76 13.46
CA PHE A 21 -16.72 -7.05 12.52
C PHE A 21 -15.92 -6.72 11.27
N ILE A 22 -15.93 -7.65 10.33
CA ILE A 22 -15.33 -7.54 9.01
C ILE A 22 -16.42 -7.64 7.95
N TRP A 23 -16.18 -7.04 6.79
CA TRP A 23 -17.16 -7.07 5.71
C TRP A 23 -17.37 -8.50 5.20
N THR A 24 -18.59 -9.02 5.31
CA THR A 24 -18.94 -10.33 4.74
C THR A 24 -18.57 -10.45 3.26
N PRO A 25 -18.79 -9.43 2.41
CA PRO A 25 -18.33 -9.47 1.01
C PRO A 25 -16.81 -9.67 0.86
N PHE A 26 -15.99 -9.05 1.73
CA PHE A 26 -14.54 -9.27 1.71
C PHE A 26 -14.21 -10.72 2.08
N CYS A 27 -14.82 -11.29 3.13
CA CYS A 27 -14.55 -12.68 3.51
C CYS A 27 -14.92 -13.67 2.40
N GLN A 28 -16.06 -13.46 1.74
CA GLN A 28 -16.47 -14.27 0.58
C GLN A 28 -15.50 -14.10 -0.57
N ASN A 29 -15.07 -12.87 -0.86
CA ASN A 29 -14.08 -12.59 -1.90
C ASN A 29 -12.73 -13.28 -1.61
N LEU A 30 -12.19 -13.13 -0.41
CA LEU A 30 -10.95 -13.77 0.05
C LEU A 30 -11.00 -15.30 -0.03
N ALA A 31 -12.15 -15.91 0.28
CA ALA A 31 -12.33 -17.35 0.18
C ALA A 31 -12.22 -17.85 -1.27
N ASN A 32 -12.63 -17.03 -2.25
CA ASN A 32 -12.71 -17.38 -3.66
C ASN A 32 -11.53 -16.90 -4.51
N LEU A 33 -10.60 -16.10 -3.96
CA LEU A 33 -9.41 -15.66 -4.69
C LEU A 33 -8.62 -16.87 -5.21
N GLU A 34 -8.27 -16.84 -6.50
CA GLU A 34 -7.29 -17.76 -7.07
C GLU A 34 -5.95 -17.53 -6.39
N ARG A 35 -5.27 -18.60 -6.00
CA ARG A 35 -3.97 -18.54 -5.35
C ARG A 35 -3.20 -19.83 -5.55
N PRO A 36 -1.86 -19.77 -5.55
CA PRO A 36 -1.01 -20.95 -5.57
C PRO A 36 -1.31 -21.91 -4.41
N GLU A 37 -1.12 -23.22 -4.61
CA GLU A 37 -1.35 -24.24 -3.58
C GLU A 37 -0.46 -24.06 -2.34
N ASN A 38 0.74 -23.51 -2.53
CA ASN A 38 1.74 -23.22 -1.50
C ASN A 38 1.48 -21.88 -0.75
N SER A 39 0.26 -21.35 -0.82
CA SER A 39 -0.13 -20.12 -0.14
C SER A 39 -0.78 -20.36 1.22
N LYS A 40 -0.63 -19.40 2.14
CA LYS A 40 -1.30 -19.42 3.44
C LYS A 40 -1.85 -18.05 3.82
N VAL A 41 -3.02 -18.04 4.43
CA VAL A 41 -3.81 -16.85 4.73
C VAL A 41 -3.70 -16.52 6.23
N PHE A 42 -3.38 -15.26 6.56
CA PHE A 42 -3.07 -14.79 7.91
C PHE A 42 -3.89 -13.55 8.30
N GLN A 43 -4.38 -13.54 9.53
CA GLN A 43 -5.02 -12.37 10.11
C GLN A 43 -4.00 -11.56 10.92
N GLY A 44 -3.85 -10.28 10.60
CA GLY A 44 -3.01 -9.36 11.37
C GLY A 44 -3.65 -8.96 12.70
N ARG A 45 -2.91 -9.08 13.80
CA ARG A 45 -3.37 -8.73 15.15
C ARG A 45 -2.62 -7.55 15.74
N GLY A 46 -3.29 -6.78 16.58
CA GLY A 46 -2.66 -5.68 17.31
C GLY A 46 -3.51 -4.41 17.44
N TRP A 47 -3.04 -3.53 18.33
CA TRP A 47 -3.75 -2.32 18.73
C TRP A 47 -3.79 -1.23 17.65
N CYS A 48 -2.83 -1.22 16.72
CA CYS A 48 -2.80 -0.28 15.59
C CYS A 48 -2.49 -0.98 14.25
N PRO A 49 -2.76 -0.32 13.10
CA PRO A 49 -2.43 -0.83 11.78
C PRO A 49 -1.00 -1.33 11.64
N ALA A 50 0.00 -0.61 12.15
CA ALA A 50 1.41 -1.04 12.06
C ALA A 50 1.69 -2.35 12.77
N LYS A 51 1.12 -2.54 13.96
CA LYS A 51 1.28 -3.80 14.69
C LYS A 51 0.60 -4.97 13.99
N ARG A 52 -0.55 -4.74 13.34
CA ARG A 52 -1.25 -5.76 12.55
C ARG A 52 -0.43 -6.20 11.34
N HIS A 53 0.20 -5.26 10.63
CA HIS A 53 1.11 -5.58 9.53
C HIS A 53 2.35 -6.34 10.02
N ILE A 54 2.99 -5.87 11.10
CA ILE A 54 4.14 -6.56 11.71
C ILE A 54 3.78 -7.99 12.10
N HIS A 55 2.60 -8.21 12.69
CA HIS A 55 2.14 -9.55 13.05
C HIS A 55 2.02 -10.46 11.82
N ILE A 56 1.47 -9.97 10.71
CA ILE A 56 1.42 -10.71 9.43
C ILE A 56 2.83 -11.07 8.96
N CYS A 57 3.74 -10.10 8.98
CA CYS A 57 5.14 -10.32 8.58
C CYS A 57 5.83 -11.37 9.45
N ASP A 58 5.63 -11.34 10.78
CA ASP A 58 6.17 -12.34 11.69
C ASP A 58 5.62 -13.75 11.39
N GLN A 59 4.31 -13.87 11.15
CA GLN A 59 3.69 -15.14 10.76
C GLN A 59 4.19 -15.65 9.39
N ALA A 60 4.44 -14.75 8.45
CA ALA A 60 4.96 -15.08 7.13
C ALA A 60 6.40 -15.59 7.19
N ILE A 61 7.24 -14.99 8.03
CA ILE A 61 8.61 -15.45 8.31
C ILE A 61 8.57 -16.84 8.95
N GLU A 62 7.73 -17.06 9.95
CA GLU A 62 7.58 -18.37 10.60
C GLU A 62 7.11 -19.45 9.60
N TYR A 63 6.22 -19.08 8.67
CA TYR A 63 5.77 -19.97 7.60
C TYR A 63 6.86 -20.25 6.54
N GLY A 64 7.95 -19.48 6.53
CA GLY A 64 9.00 -19.55 5.51
C GLY A 64 8.50 -19.10 4.15
N ALA A 65 7.67 -18.05 4.09
CA ALA A 65 7.22 -17.48 2.83
C ALA A 65 8.39 -16.82 2.08
N SER A 66 8.33 -16.87 0.75
CA SER A 66 9.22 -16.09 -0.13
C SER A 66 8.70 -14.65 -0.28
N HIS A 67 7.38 -14.49 -0.30
CA HIS A 67 6.69 -13.25 -0.56
C HIS A 67 5.50 -13.06 0.37
N ILE A 68 5.18 -11.79 0.64
CA ILE A 68 4.04 -11.38 1.43
C ILE A 68 3.13 -10.53 0.54
N LEU A 69 1.87 -10.93 0.43
CA LEU A 69 0.79 -10.12 -0.11
C LEU A 69 -0.04 -9.56 1.04
N ILE A 70 -0.12 -8.24 1.15
CA ILE A 70 -1.09 -7.56 2.02
C ILE A 70 -2.30 -7.15 1.19
N ILE A 71 -3.51 -7.41 1.72
CA ILE A 71 -4.78 -6.99 1.12
C ILE A 71 -5.69 -6.26 2.13
N GLY A 72 -6.52 -5.33 1.66
CA GLY A 72 -7.45 -4.54 2.45
C GLY A 72 -8.72 -5.31 2.83
N ALA A 73 -9.05 -5.34 4.12
CA ALA A 73 -10.25 -6.00 4.66
C ALA A 73 -11.58 -5.32 4.32
N ASP A 74 -11.51 -4.13 3.73
CA ASP A 74 -12.62 -3.29 3.31
C ASP A 74 -12.60 -3.08 1.79
N GLN A 75 -12.10 -4.09 1.06
CA GLN A 75 -11.98 -4.07 -0.39
C GLN A 75 -12.57 -5.34 -1.03
N LEU A 76 -12.90 -5.26 -2.30
CA LEU A 76 -13.18 -6.38 -3.18
C LEU A 76 -12.11 -6.43 -4.27
N HIS A 77 -11.62 -7.64 -4.50
CA HIS A 77 -10.50 -7.91 -5.39
C HIS A 77 -10.98 -8.76 -6.57
N PRO A 78 -10.45 -8.56 -7.78
CA PRO A 78 -10.62 -9.50 -8.87
C PRO A 78 -10.16 -10.92 -8.46
N ILE A 79 -10.89 -11.95 -8.91
CA ILE A 79 -10.61 -13.34 -8.51
C ILE A 79 -9.21 -13.79 -8.96
N ASP A 80 -8.78 -13.31 -10.12
CA ASP A 80 -7.48 -13.54 -10.76
C ASP A 80 -6.37 -12.56 -10.33
N MET A 81 -6.63 -11.71 -9.31
CA MET A 81 -5.69 -10.67 -8.89
C MET A 81 -4.32 -11.24 -8.47
N ILE A 82 -4.30 -12.31 -7.68
CA ILE A 82 -3.05 -12.87 -7.15
C ILE A 82 -2.19 -13.45 -8.28
N PRO A 83 -2.71 -14.32 -9.18
CA PRO A 83 -1.95 -14.76 -10.36
C PRO A 83 -1.38 -13.62 -11.19
N ARG A 84 -2.13 -12.53 -11.37
CA ARG A 84 -1.65 -11.36 -12.12
C ARG A 84 -0.50 -10.64 -11.43
N LEU A 85 -0.59 -10.41 -10.12
CA LEU A 85 0.51 -9.83 -9.35
C LEU A 85 1.76 -10.72 -9.40
N ILE A 86 1.60 -12.04 -9.32
CA ILE A 86 2.73 -12.99 -9.43
C ILE A 86 3.37 -12.90 -10.82
N SER A 87 2.57 -12.89 -11.89
CA SER A 87 3.08 -12.74 -13.26
C SER A 87 3.88 -11.44 -13.45
N ARG A 88 3.49 -10.32 -12.83
CA ARG A 88 4.30 -9.08 -12.84
C ARG A 88 5.68 -9.26 -12.17
N ILE A 89 5.77 -10.06 -11.11
CA ILE A 89 7.05 -10.36 -10.46
C ILE A 89 7.90 -11.28 -11.35
N GLU A 90 7.31 -12.37 -11.82
CA GLU A 90 8.05 -13.47 -12.48
C GLU A 90 8.37 -13.18 -13.95
N ASP A 91 7.43 -12.60 -14.69
CA ASP A 91 7.53 -12.39 -16.14
C ASP A 91 8.03 -10.98 -16.48
N ASP A 92 7.52 -9.95 -15.80
CA ASP A 92 7.89 -8.55 -16.06
C ASP A 92 9.08 -8.08 -15.20
N GLY A 93 9.48 -8.86 -14.19
CA GLY A 93 10.65 -8.59 -13.35
C GLY A 93 10.46 -7.45 -12.34
N CYS A 94 9.21 -7.16 -11.93
CA CYS A 94 8.94 -6.25 -10.83
C CYS A 94 9.52 -6.81 -9.52
N ASP A 95 10.10 -5.95 -8.67
CA ASP A 95 10.57 -6.38 -7.35
C ASP A 95 9.44 -6.30 -6.30
N VAL A 96 8.66 -5.22 -6.33
CA VAL A 96 7.44 -5.03 -5.52
C VAL A 96 6.32 -4.60 -6.44
N ILE A 97 5.13 -5.18 -6.29
CA ILE A 97 3.97 -4.87 -7.13
C ILE A 97 2.72 -4.59 -6.28
N SER A 98 1.94 -3.60 -6.70
CA SER A 98 0.70 -3.18 -6.07
C SER A 98 -0.41 -3.04 -7.11
N ALA A 99 -1.67 -3.04 -6.67
CA ALA A 99 -2.80 -2.61 -7.51
C ALA A 99 -3.08 -1.13 -7.23
N LEU A 100 -3.45 -0.36 -8.25
CA LEU A 100 -3.82 1.04 -8.04
C LEU A 100 -5.21 1.11 -7.39
N VAL A 101 -5.27 1.21 -6.07
CA VAL A 101 -6.53 1.21 -5.29
C VAL A 101 -7.06 2.64 -5.08
N PRO A 102 -8.37 2.91 -5.26
CA PRO A 102 -8.95 4.20 -4.94
C PRO A 102 -9.03 4.46 -3.43
N THR A 103 -8.73 5.67 -2.97
CA THR A 103 -8.94 6.04 -1.55
C THR A 103 -10.40 6.40 -1.29
N ARG A 104 -10.96 6.02 -0.13
CA ARG A 104 -12.30 6.50 0.28
C ARG A 104 -12.33 7.96 0.69
N GLY A 105 -11.19 8.51 1.12
CA GLY A 105 -11.10 9.84 1.69
C GLY A 105 -10.86 10.94 0.66
N HIS A 106 -11.17 12.19 1.04
CA HIS A 106 -10.63 13.36 0.38
C HIS A 106 -9.28 13.70 1.00
N ILE A 107 -8.26 13.97 0.18
CA ILE A 107 -6.97 14.48 0.64
C ILE A 107 -6.91 15.97 0.29
N PRO A 108 -7.07 16.88 1.27
CA PRO A 108 -7.04 18.31 1.03
C PRO A 108 -5.74 18.74 0.35
N LYS A 109 -5.81 19.78 -0.49
CA LYS A 109 -4.67 20.38 -1.21
C LYS A 109 -3.98 19.48 -2.26
N GLN A 110 -4.47 18.26 -2.48
CA GLN A 110 -4.00 17.40 -3.58
C GLN A 110 -4.92 17.47 -4.81
N GLY A 111 -5.96 18.31 -4.78
CA GLY A 111 -6.99 18.34 -5.85
C GLY A 111 -7.77 17.03 -5.98
N HIS A 112 -7.63 16.10 -5.03
CA HIS A 112 -8.20 14.77 -5.13
C HIS A 112 -9.69 14.76 -4.86
N LYS A 113 -10.44 14.13 -5.76
CA LYS A 113 -11.84 13.81 -5.52
C LYS A 113 -11.91 12.60 -4.57
N PRO A 114 -12.97 12.49 -3.74
CA PRO A 114 -13.26 11.23 -3.06
C PRO A 114 -13.29 10.05 -4.06
N PHE A 115 -12.83 8.87 -3.64
CA PHE A 115 -12.80 7.66 -4.48
C PHE A 115 -11.83 7.70 -5.66
N GLN A 116 -10.81 8.57 -5.61
CA GLN A 116 -9.76 8.64 -6.62
C GLN A 116 -8.63 7.63 -6.36
N HIS A 117 -8.14 7.02 -7.44
CA HIS A 117 -6.93 6.19 -7.47
C HIS A 117 -5.71 6.94 -6.94
N LEU A 118 -4.88 6.27 -6.14
CA LEU A 118 -3.79 6.95 -5.45
C LEU A 118 -2.51 6.12 -5.36
N ALA A 119 -1.49 6.60 -6.06
CA ALA A 119 -0.09 6.24 -5.91
C ALA A 119 0.73 7.48 -6.27
N TRP A 120 1.97 7.55 -5.79
CA TRP A 120 2.82 8.72 -5.98
C TRP A 120 4.15 8.37 -6.64
N ARG A 121 4.59 9.27 -7.51
CA ARG A 121 5.95 9.36 -8.02
C ARG A 121 6.56 10.67 -7.53
N LEU A 122 7.65 10.59 -6.78
CA LEU A 122 8.33 11.74 -6.21
C LEU A 122 9.13 12.47 -7.30
N LYS A 123 9.17 13.80 -7.23
CA LYS A 123 9.97 14.66 -8.10
C LYS A 123 11.23 15.15 -7.40
N GLY A 124 12.27 15.42 -8.20
CA GLY A 124 13.48 16.09 -7.72
C GLY A 124 14.27 15.26 -6.72
N ASP A 125 14.69 15.87 -5.61
CA ASP A 125 15.42 15.21 -4.52
C ASP A 125 14.55 14.26 -3.67
N GLY A 126 13.27 14.14 -4.03
CA GLY A 126 12.36 13.20 -3.43
C GLY A 126 11.76 13.68 -2.10
N THR A 127 11.70 14.98 -1.81
CA THR A 127 11.22 15.44 -0.48
C THR A 127 10.07 16.45 -0.46
N GLN A 128 9.63 17.01 -1.60
CA GLN A 128 8.64 18.10 -1.55
C GLN A 128 7.53 18.04 -2.59
N ASP A 129 7.75 17.45 -3.76
CA ASP A 129 6.74 17.40 -4.83
C ASP A 129 6.52 15.95 -5.29
N ALA A 130 5.26 15.59 -5.56
CA ALA A 130 4.92 14.28 -6.13
C ALA A 130 3.85 14.39 -7.21
N ASP A 131 4.00 13.61 -8.27
CA ASP A 131 2.94 13.32 -9.22
C ASP A 131 2.07 12.19 -8.71
N THR A 132 0.78 12.27 -9.01
CA THR A 132 -0.13 11.14 -8.85
C THR A 132 -0.16 10.31 -10.12
N ILE A 133 -0.31 9.01 -9.96
CA ILE A 133 -0.33 8.09 -11.10
C ILE A 133 -1.67 8.17 -11.83
N ASN A 134 -1.60 8.40 -13.15
CA ASN A 134 -2.75 8.30 -14.03
C ASN A 134 -2.77 6.91 -14.70
N LYS A 135 -3.94 6.25 -14.67
CA LYS A 135 -4.13 4.94 -15.33
C LYS A 135 -3.90 5.02 -16.84
N GLU A 136 -4.14 6.17 -17.46
CA GLU A 136 -3.98 6.39 -18.90
C GLU A 136 -2.51 6.37 -19.35
N ASP A 137 -1.55 6.54 -18.43
CA ASP A 137 -0.12 6.57 -18.74
C ASP A 137 0.47 5.16 -18.97
N GLY A 138 -0.29 4.10 -18.68
CA GLY A 138 0.09 2.71 -18.97
C GLY A 138 -0.35 1.70 -17.92
N ASP A 139 -0.30 0.43 -18.33
CA ASP A 139 -0.75 -0.73 -17.55
C ASP A 139 0.15 -1.06 -16.35
N LEU A 140 1.46 -0.84 -16.51
CA LEU A 140 2.47 -1.10 -15.50
C LEU A 140 3.35 0.14 -15.35
N GLN A 141 3.42 0.67 -14.14
CA GLN A 141 4.10 1.93 -13.88
C GLN A 141 4.96 1.86 -12.63
N GLN A 142 6.18 2.41 -12.69
CA GLN A 142 7.04 2.55 -11.52
C GLN A 142 6.57 3.73 -10.66
N ILE A 143 6.57 3.51 -9.35
CA ILE A 143 6.12 4.43 -8.32
C ILE A 143 7.12 4.51 -7.16
N ASP A 144 6.92 5.47 -6.28
CA ASP A 144 7.70 5.60 -5.04
C ASP A 144 6.91 5.15 -3.82
N MET A 145 5.60 5.41 -3.81
CA MET A 145 4.75 5.20 -2.64
C MET A 145 3.33 4.84 -3.04
N ILE A 146 2.72 3.93 -2.27
CA ILE A 146 1.31 3.57 -2.35
C ILE A 146 0.80 3.11 -0.98
N GLY A 147 -0.52 3.07 -0.80
CA GLY A 147 -1.16 2.45 0.37
C GLY A 147 -0.98 0.92 0.37
N SER A 148 -1.12 0.29 1.54
CA SER A 148 -1.01 -1.17 1.71
C SER A 148 -2.28 -1.94 1.34
N GLY A 149 -3.22 -1.30 0.62
CA GLY A 149 -4.49 -1.90 0.23
C GLY A 149 -4.31 -3.17 -0.58
N VAL A 150 -3.36 -3.19 -1.51
CA VAL A 150 -2.87 -4.41 -2.18
C VAL A 150 -1.39 -4.22 -2.44
N ILE A 151 -0.51 -4.98 -1.80
CA ILE A 151 0.93 -4.91 -2.07
C ILE A 151 1.59 -6.28 -1.87
N LEU A 152 2.30 -6.74 -2.90
CA LEU A 152 3.09 -7.96 -2.93
C LEU A 152 4.57 -7.60 -2.92
N PHE A 153 5.32 -8.11 -1.94
CA PHE A 153 6.75 -7.84 -1.80
C PHE A 153 7.53 -9.06 -1.30
N PRO A 154 8.83 -9.18 -1.64
CA PRO A 154 9.70 -10.27 -1.23
C PRO A 154 10.11 -10.10 0.23
N ILE A 155 10.17 -11.21 0.97
CA ILE A 155 10.58 -11.21 2.39
C ILE A 155 12.00 -10.66 2.56
N ASP A 156 12.92 -10.99 1.66
CA ASP A 156 14.33 -10.59 1.81
C ASP A 156 14.52 -9.07 1.76
N ALA A 157 13.77 -8.37 0.90
CA ALA A 157 13.80 -6.91 0.85
C ALA A 157 13.28 -6.28 2.14
N MET A 158 12.25 -6.89 2.74
CA MET A 158 11.75 -6.47 4.06
C MET A 158 12.78 -6.76 5.17
N LEU A 159 13.40 -7.94 5.17
CA LEU A 159 14.39 -8.35 6.18
C LEU A 159 15.68 -7.54 6.14
N ALA A 160 15.97 -6.89 5.00
CA ALA A 160 17.04 -5.90 4.88
C ALA A 160 16.82 -4.65 5.74
N ILE A 161 15.58 -4.37 6.11
CA ILE A 161 15.16 -3.23 6.91
C ILE A 161 15.12 -3.64 8.38
N GLU A 162 15.71 -2.82 9.26
CA GLU A 162 15.64 -3.05 10.70
C GLU A 162 14.20 -2.93 11.22
N LYS A 163 13.73 -3.98 11.91
CA LYS A 163 12.42 -3.99 12.56
C LYS A 163 12.34 -2.86 13.60
N PRO A 164 11.23 -2.11 13.72
CA PRO A 164 9.91 -2.33 13.10
C PRO A 164 9.86 -1.93 11.62
N TRP A 165 9.38 -2.84 10.76
CA TRP A 165 9.19 -2.58 9.31
C TRP A 165 8.07 -1.57 9.03
N TRP A 166 6.98 -1.69 9.77
CA TRP A 166 5.82 -0.80 9.67
C TRP A 166 5.79 0.12 10.88
N ARG A 167 5.71 1.44 10.66
CA ARG A 167 5.78 2.45 11.72
C ARG A 167 4.67 3.46 11.58
N GLU A 168 4.02 3.77 12.69
CA GLU A 168 3.19 4.96 12.79
C GLU A 168 3.98 6.03 13.52
N VAL A 169 3.94 7.25 13.00
CA VAL A 169 4.55 8.40 13.65
C VAL A 169 3.47 9.43 13.91
N PHE A 170 3.43 9.88 15.16
CA PHE A 170 2.47 10.86 15.66
C PHE A 170 3.23 12.10 16.08
N SER A 171 2.65 13.26 15.80
CA SER A 171 3.07 14.52 16.40
C SER A 171 2.73 14.48 17.88
N LEU A 172 3.72 14.71 18.74
CA LEU A 172 3.49 14.78 20.18
C LEU A 172 2.69 16.03 20.59
N GLU A 173 2.71 17.07 19.75
CA GLU A 173 2.02 18.33 20.01
C GLU A 173 0.54 18.26 19.63
N SER A 174 0.25 17.82 18.41
CA SER A 174 -1.12 17.78 17.87
C SER A 174 -1.79 16.42 18.00
N MET A 175 -1.04 15.38 18.40
CA MET A 175 -1.45 13.97 18.34
C MET A 175 -1.89 13.51 16.94
N SER A 176 -1.61 14.30 15.90
CA SER A 176 -1.92 13.95 14.52
C SER A 176 -0.88 13.00 13.95
N ARG A 177 -1.30 12.11 13.06
CA ARG A 177 -0.41 11.21 12.34
C ARG A 177 0.43 12.01 11.34
N ILE A 178 1.76 11.94 11.44
CA ILE A 178 2.72 12.71 10.60
C ILE A 178 2.99 11.98 9.28
N ALA A 179 3.19 10.66 9.34
CA ALA A 179 3.42 9.83 8.16
C ALA A 179 2.42 8.67 8.13
N CYS A 180 1.91 8.35 6.94
CA CYS A 180 1.19 7.10 6.77
C CYS A 180 2.21 5.96 6.83
N MET A 181 1.88 4.93 7.59
CA MET A 181 2.71 3.75 7.78
C MET A 181 3.03 3.06 6.44
N ASP A 182 2.10 3.10 5.49
CA ASP A 182 2.25 2.48 4.17
C ASP A 182 3.33 3.16 3.32
N THR A 183 3.26 4.49 3.22
CA THR A 183 4.19 5.28 2.40
C THR A 183 5.61 5.21 2.97
N ARG A 184 5.73 5.16 4.31
CA ARG A 184 7.03 4.94 4.96
C ARG A 184 7.60 3.56 4.69
N PHE A 185 6.77 2.52 4.73
CA PHE A 185 7.21 1.16 4.41
C PHE A 185 7.70 1.06 2.96
N CYS A 186 6.97 1.64 2.01
CA CYS A 186 7.40 1.73 0.61
C CYS A 186 8.76 2.42 0.46
N TRP A 187 8.93 3.56 1.14
CA TRP A 187 10.20 4.29 1.12
C TRP A 187 11.36 3.47 1.70
N ASP A 188 11.16 2.82 2.84
CA ASP A 188 12.21 2.00 3.47
C ASP A 188 12.53 0.77 2.59
N LEU A 189 11.55 0.14 1.94
CA LEU A 189 11.80 -0.90 0.93
C LEU A 189 12.66 -0.38 -0.21
N LYS A 190 12.31 0.78 -0.78
CA LYS A 190 13.07 1.35 -1.89
C LYS A 190 14.51 1.72 -1.49
N VAL A 191 14.66 2.49 -0.41
CA VAL A 191 15.95 3.07 -0.03
C VAL A 191 16.87 2.09 0.69
N LEU A 192 16.31 1.26 1.59
CA LEU A 192 17.08 0.34 2.42
C LEU A 192 17.04 -1.09 1.89
N GLY A 193 15.88 -1.53 1.39
CA GLY A 193 15.73 -2.82 0.72
C GLY A 193 16.32 -2.85 -0.70
N GLY A 194 16.47 -1.68 -1.34
CA GLY A 194 17.06 -1.56 -2.67
C GLY A 194 16.19 -2.15 -3.78
N VAL A 195 14.86 -2.07 -3.63
CA VAL A 195 13.88 -2.60 -4.59
C VAL A 195 13.09 -1.50 -5.29
N ASP A 196 12.67 -1.76 -6.51
CA ASP A 196 11.74 -0.88 -7.21
C ASP A 196 10.28 -1.27 -6.95
N ILE A 197 9.43 -0.25 -6.79
CA ILE A 197 8.00 -0.43 -6.53
C ILE A 197 7.22 -0.10 -7.79
N TRP A 198 6.32 -1.00 -8.14
CA TRP A 198 5.50 -0.94 -9.33
C TRP A 198 4.03 -0.98 -8.96
N VAL A 199 3.20 -0.42 -9.84
CA VAL A 199 1.75 -0.55 -9.76
C VAL A 199 1.20 -1.09 -11.08
N ASP A 200 0.35 -2.11 -10.97
CA ASP A 200 -0.49 -2.57 -12.07
C ASP A 200 -1.81 -1.78 -12.05
N THR A 201 -2.02 -0.95 -13.06
CA THR A 201 -3.19 -0.08 -13.18
C THR A 201 -4.41 -0.80 -13.74
N THR A 202 -4.22 -2.02 -14.26
CA THR A 202 -5.24 -2.85 -14.89
C THR A 202 -6.00 -3.73 -13.89
N ILE A 203 -5.56 -3.80 -12.63
CA ILE A 203 -6.24 -4.52 -11.55
C ILE A 203 -7.29 -3.59 -10.91
N ASP A 204 -8.57 -3.94 -11.05
CA ASP A 204 -9.72 -3.16 -10.55
C ASP A 204 -10.10 -3.57 -9.11
N VAL A 205 -9.41 -3.01 -8.12
CA VAL A 205 -9.76 -3.18 -6.70
C VAL A 205 -10.79 -2.13 -6.29
N ARG A 206 -11.84 -2.56 -5.59
CA ARG A 206 -12.95 -1.69 -5.18
C ARG A 206 -12.98 -1.56 -3.67
N HIS A 207 -13.08 -0.34 -3.16
CA HIS A 207 -13.36 -0.16 -1.74
C HIS A 207 -14.84 -0.45 -1.44
N LEU A 208 -15.06 -1.22 -0.39
CA LEU A 208 -16.38 -1.42 0.20
C LEU A 208 -16.81 -0.16 0.94
N SER A 209 -18.07 0.19 0.73
CA SER A 209 -18.73 1.23 1.48
C SER A 209 -20.20 0.90 1.72
N THR A 210 -20.73 1.43 2.80
CA THR A 210 -22.15 1.34 3.16
C THR A 210 -22.87 2.58 2.63
N PHE A 211 -23.49 2.54 1.45
CA PHE A 211 -24.41 3.62 1.07
C PHE A 211 -25.76 3.08 0.60
N PRO A 212 -26.82 3.26 1.40
CA PRO A 212 -28.19 3.22 0.89
C PRO A 212 -28.53 4.53 0.15
N ILE A 213 -29.18 4.42 -1.02
CA ILE A 213 -29.53 5.52 -1.92
C ILE A 213 -31.04 5.76 -1.85
N ASP A 214 -31.44 7.03 -1.77
CA ASP A 214 -32.82 7.50 -1.79
C ASP A 214 -33.04 8.54 -2.92
N ASP A 215 -34.29 8.95 -3.14
CA ASP A 215 -34.67 9.85 -4.25
C ASP A 215 -34.06 11.26 -4.15
N THR A 216 -33.41 11.58 -3.03
CA THR A 216 -32.79 12.88 -2.75
C THR A 216 -31.28 12.87 -2.92
N TYR A 217 -30.68 11.72 -3.21
CA TYR A 217 -29.22 11.55 -3.26
C TYR A 217 -28.53 12.50 -4.26
N ALA A 218 -29.22 12.88 -5.34
CA ALA A 218 -28.72 13.82 -6.35
C ALA A 218 -28.58 15.26 -5.83
N GLU A 219 -29.32 15.65 -4.79
CA GLU A 219 -29.20 16.97 -4.17
C GLU A 219 -27.88 17.13 -3.39
N ARG A 220 -27.22 16.01 -3.02
CA ARG A 220 -26.01 15.99 -2.17
C ARG A 220 -24.74 16.49 -2.86
N PHE A 221 -24.81 16.80 -4.16
CA PHE A 221 -23.68 17.28 -4.96
C PHE A 221 -24.01 18.54 -5.77
N LYS A 222 -25.14 19.20 -5.51
CA LYS A 222 -25.57 20.37 -6.30
C LYS A 222 -24.77 21.64 -6.02
N ASP A 223 -24.14 21.71 -4.86
CA ASP A 223 -23.34 22.83 -4.35
C ASP A 223 -21.85 22.50 -4.27
N PHE A 224 -21.41 21.40 -4.89
CA PHE A 224 -19.99 21.07 -4.99
C PHE A 224 -19.30 22.06 -5.95
N ALA A 225 -18.96 23.23 -5.41
CA ALA A 225 -18.35 24.35 -6.12
C ALA A 225 -16.93 24.00 -6.54
N GLU A 226 -16.64 24.19 -7.83
CA GLU A 226 -15.30 24.16 -8.41
C GLU A 226 -14.46 25.33 -7.88
N ASN A 227 -13.89 25.20 -6.69
CA ASN A 227 -12.71 25.99 -6.33
C ASN A 227 -11.51 25.04 -6.29
N PRO A 228 -10.90 24.73 -7.45
CA PRO A 228 -9.58 24.14 -7.46
C PRO A 228 -8.63 25.26 -7.05
N THR A 229 -8.30 25.35 -5.76
CA THR A 229 -7.06 26.05 -5.43
C THR A 229 -5.96 25.32 -6.20
N GLU A 230 -5.40 25.99 -7.21
CA GLU A 230 -4.16 25.62 -7.88
C GLU A 230 -3.09 25.44 -6.80
N GLY A 231 -3.00 24.21 -6.29
CA GLY A 231 -2.17 23.86 -5.16
C GLY A 231 -1.17 22.86 -5.65
N LYS A 232 0.09 23.28 -5.79
CA LYS A 232 1.21 22.35 -5.89
C LYS A 232 1.06 21.29 -4.80
N VAL A 233 1.21 20.02 -5.18
CA VAL A 233 1.19 18.88 -4.27
C VAL A 233 2.47 18.93 -3.45
N VAL A 234 2.43 19.62 -2.31
CA VAL A 234 3.51 19.52 -1.33
C VAL A 234 3.25 18.29 -0.49
N ILE A 235 3.95 17.19 -0.77
CA ILE A 235 4.08 16.13 0.24
C ILE A 235 5.09 16.68 1.25
N ASP A 236 4.63 17.01 2.45
CA ASP A 236 5.52 17.46 3.52
C ASP A 236 6.39 16.28 3.98
N MET A 237 7.48 16.05 3.25
CA MET A 237 8.56 15.15 3.64
C MET A 237 9.72 15.92 4.26
N GLN A 238 9.57 17.23 4.56
CA GLN A 238 10.62 17.99 5.25
C GLN A 238 10.90 17.43 6.64
N ASP A 239 9.95 16.71 7.22
CA ASP A 239 10.17 16.01 8.47
C ASP A 239 10.99 14.71 8.31
N VAL A 240 11.22 14.16 7.09
CA VAL A 240 12.08 12.96 6.85
C VAL A 240 13.47 13.15 7.48
N SER A 241 14.00 14.37 7.41
CA SER A 241 15.25 14.79 8.05
C SER A 241 15.21 14.75 9.60
N LYS A 242 14.03 14.88 10.22
CA LYS A 242 13.80 14.72 11.67
C LYS A 242 13.52 13.28 12.09
N PHE A 243 13.27 12.34 11.18
CA PHE A 243 13.08 10.92 11.53
C PHE A 243 14.40 10.15 11.77
N GLY A 244 15.47 10.85 12.14
CA GLY A 244 16.77 10.23 12.39
C GLY A 244 17.35 9.65 11.11
N VAL A 245 18.20 10.43 10.45
CA VAL A 245 19.10 9.90 9.42
C VAL A 245 19.90 8.78 10.08
N TYR A 246 19.61 7.53 9.73
CA TYR A 246 20.55 6.44 9.93
C TYR A 246 21.78 6.83 9.13
N GLN A 247 22.79 7.38 9.81
CA GLN A 247 24.11 7.48 9.23
C GLN A 247 24.50 6.06 8.87
N LYS A 248 24.67 5.83 7.57
CA LYS A 248 25.29 4.63 7.02
C LYS A 248 26.57 4.42 7.81
N LYS A 249 26.60 3.43 8.72
CA LYS A 249 27.84 3.03 9.37
C LYS A 249 28.77 2.61 8.24
N GLU A 250 29.76 3.43 7.94
CA GLU A 250 30.87 2.98 7.12
C GLU A 250 31.45 1.76 7.83
N ALA A 251 31.44 0.62 7.14
CA ALA A 251 32.08 -0.58 7.63
C ALA A 251 33.58 -0.28 7.74
N VAL A 252 34.09 -0.35 8.97
CA VAL A 252 35.52 -0.44 9.26
C VAL A 252 35.90 -1.92 9.24
#